data_AF-A0A6L8EJS1-F1
#
_entry.id   AF-A0A6L8EJS1-F1
#
_cell.length_a   1.000
_cell.length_b   1.000
_cell.length_c   1.000
_cell.angle_alpha   90.00
_cell.angle_beta   90.00
_cell.angle_gamma   90.00
#
_symmetry.space_group_name_H-M   'P 1'
#
loop_
_entity.id
_entity.type
_entity.pdbx_description
1 polymer ?
#
loop_
_entity_poly.entity_id
_entity_poly.type
_entity_poly.pdbx_seq_one_letter_code
_entity_poly.pdbx_strand_id
1 'polypeptide(L)'
;MLGKVHPVEISADGPVFSDTWWYLDKDDREANWRIGGMQAVTLHEARQHLYILMHQGDFFTYENPGPEIWVYDLATQTRIEKIRTRHSSISIAVSQDDNPLLYTITGDLSTLEIYDASTGEYLRSAGELGITPFLIEPVPLP
;
A
#
# COMPACT_ATOMS: atom_id res chain seq x y z
N MET A 1 8.92 -13.47 1.68
CA MET A 1 9.98 -12.44 1.88
C MET A 1 9.89 -11.91 3.31
N LEU A 2 11.01 -11.54 3.95
CA LEU A 2 11.06 -11.13 5.36
C LEU A 2 10.82 -9.61 5.62
N GLY A 3 10.48 -8.87 4.57
CA GLY A 3 9.95 -7.50 4.61
C GLY A 3 10.94 -6.39 5.00
N LYS A 4 11.74 -5.91 4.05
CA LYS A 4 12.62 -4.73 4.20
C LYS A 4 12.24 -3.62 3.24
N VAL A 5 12.51 -2.38 3.63
CA VAL A 5 12.45 -1.20 2.75
C VAL A 5 13.88 -0.77 2.44
N HIS A 6 14.14 -0.52 1.16
CA HIS A 6 15.43 -0.05 0.65
C HIS A 6 15.25 1.37 0.10
N PRO A 7 15.55 2.42 0.89
CA PRO A 7 15.41 3.79 0.41
C PRO A 7 16.51 4.13 -0.59
N VAL A 8 16.10 4.73 -1.72
CA VAL A 8 17.01 5.22 -2.75
C VAL A 8 16.52 6.60 -3.20
N GLU A 9 17.35 7.61 -3.03
CA GLU A 9 17.15 8.93 -3.63
C GLU A 9 17.81 8.93 -5.01
N ILE A 10 17.09 9.30 -6.06
CA ILE A 10 17.62 9.38 -7.42
C ILE A 10 17.73 10.85 -7.81
N SER A 11 18.95 11.31 -8.06
CA SER A 11 19.26 12.67 -8.49
C SER A 11 20.09 12.69 -9.77
N ALA A 12 20.36 13.88 -10.31
CA ALA A 12 21.25 14.05 -11.47
C ALA A 12 22.69 13.57 -11.21
N ASP A 13 23.14 13.59 -9.95
CA ASP A 13 24.48 13.14 -9.54
C ASP A 13 24.55 11.62 -9.30
N GLY A 14 23.43 10.92 -9.46
CA GLY A 14 23.30 9.47 -9.29
C GLY A 14 22.42 9.07 -8.10
N PRO A 15 22.27 7.75 -7.86
CA PRO A 15 21.48 7.21 -6.75
C PRO A 15 22.25 7.28 -5.42
N VAL A 16 21.57 7.74 -4.37
CA VAL A 16 22.05 7.73 -2.98
C VAL A 16 21.21 6.74 -2.17
N PHE A 17 21.88 5.77 -1.56
CA PHE A 17 21.22 4.72 -0.76
C PHE A 17 21.27 5.09 0.73
N SER A 18 20.14 4.99 1.41
CA SER A 18 20.06 5.14 2.88
C SER A 18 19.99 3.79 3.57
N ASP A 19 20.01 3.81 4.91
CA ASP A 19 19.91 2.60 5.71
C ASP A 19 18.61 1.84 5.42
N THR A 20 18.76 0.54 5.21
CA THR A 20 17.65 -0.39 5.02
C THR A 20 17.02 -0.69 6.37
N TRP A 21 15.69 -0.66 6.43
CA TRP A 21 14.93 -0.91 7.65
C TRP A 21 13.88 -2.00 7.45
N TRP A 22 13.44 -2.58 8.56
CA TRP A 22 12.42 -3.62 8.57
C TRP A 22 11.05 -3.00 8.81
N TYR A 23 10.10 -3.25 7.92
CA TYR A 23 8.73 -2.81 8.16
C TYR A 23 7.94 -3.80 9.02
N LEU A 24 8.42 -5.04 9.18
CA LEU A 24 7.83 -6.03 10.08
C LEU A 24 8.62 -6.11 11.40
N ASP A 25 7.90 -6.21 12.51
CA ASP A 25 8.48 -6.62 13.79
C ASP A 25 8.49 -8.16 13.95
N LYS A 26 8.93 -8.65 15.10
CA LYS A 26 9.01 -10.09 15.36
C LYS A 26 7.61 -10.73 15.37
N ASP A 27 6.65 -10.09 16.02
CA ASP A 27 5.31 -10.61 16.23
C ASP A 27 4.54 -10.65 14.90
N ASP A 28 4.72 -9.64 14.05
CA ASP A 28 4.17 -9.62 12.69
C ASP A 28 4.63 -10.84 11.88
N ARG A 29 5.93 -11.17 11.95
CA ARG A 29 6.50 -12.32 11.23
C ARG A 29 6.02 -13.65 11.80
N GLU A 30 5.95 -13.78 13.13
CA GLU A 30 5.43 -14.99 13.79
C GLU A 30 3.95 -15.20 13.49
N ALA A 31 3.18 -14.12 13.32
CA ALA A 31 1.81 -14.13 12.85
C ALA A 31 1.66 -14.27 11.33
N ASN A 32 2.75 -14.55 10.60
CA ASN A 32 2.79 -14.77 9.16
C ASN A 32 2.32 -13.59 8.30
N TRP A 33 2.35 -12.36 8.82
CA TRP A 33 2.09 -11.16 8.04
C TRP A 33 3.17 -10.94 6.98
N ARG A 34 2.74 -10.57 5.77
CA ARG A 34 3.60 -10.27 4.64
C ARG A 34 2.88 -9.37 3.64
N ILE A 35 3.66 -8.66 2.84
CA ILE A 35 3.16 -7.97 1.65
C ILE A 35 2.51 -8.96 0.69
N GLY A 36 1.41 -8.58 0.06
CA GLY A 36 0.90 -9.31 -1.10
C GLY A 36 -0.12 -8.55 -1.93
N GLY A 37 -0.40 -9.12 -3.10
CA GLY A 37 -1.20 -8.52 -4.16
C GLY A 37 -0.35 -8.20 -5.39
N MET A 38 -0.88 -7.37 -6.29
CA MET A 38 -0.22 -6.96 -7.54
C MET A 38 0.49 -5.62 -7.34
N GLN A 39 -0.24 -4.50 -7.29
CA GLN A 39 0.30 -3.18 -6.93
C GLN A 39 0.20 -2.98 -5.41
N ALA A 40 1.06 -3.67 -4.66
CA ALA A 40 0.95 -3.79 -3.20
C ALA A 40 1.61 -2.67 -2.39
N VAL A 41 2.27 -1.70 -3.04
CA VAL A 41 2.97 -0.58 -2.38
C VAL A 41 2.65 0.73 -3.09
N THR A 42 2.39 1.77 -2.31
CA THR A 42 2.27 3.16 -2.81
C THR A 42 2.81 4.15 -1.77
N LEU A 43 3.11 5.37 -2.20
CA LEU A 43 3.71 6.41 -1.37
C LEU A 43 2.93 7.71 -1.58
N HIS A 44 2.65 8.43 -0.49
CA HIS A 44 2.27 9.83 -0.58
C HIS A 44 3.50 10.70 -0.33
N GLU A 45 3.95 11.41 -1.36
CA GLU A 45 5.25 12.10 -1.33
C GLU A 45 5.27 13.25 -0.32
N ALA A 46 4.33 14.19 -0.39
CA ALA A 46 4.34 15.37 0.48
C ALA A 46 4.20 15.03 1.98
N ARG A 47 3.51 13.93 2.29
CA ARG A 47 3.31 13.43 3.66
C ARG A 47 4.40 12.45 4.10
N GLN A 48 5.23 11.96 3.18
CA GLN A 48 6.23 10.93 3.46
C GLN A 48 5.61 9.67 4.09
N HIS A 49 4.43 9.27 3.62
CA HIS A 49 3.69 8.10 4.12
C HIS A 49 3.74 6.94 3.13
N LEU A 50 4.34 5.82 3.53
CA LEU A 50 4.41 4.58 2.77
C LEU A 50 3.23 3.66 3.13
N TYR A 51 2.47 3.24 2.14
CA TYR A 51 1.34 2.32 2.28
C TYR A 51 1.72 0.95 1.72
N ILE A 52 1.53 -0.11 2.51
CA ILE A 52 1.83 -1.48 2.10
C ILE A 52 0.58 -2.34 2.29
N LEU A 53 0.15 -3.04 1.25
CA LEU A 53 -0.94 -4.01 1.29
C LEU A 53 -0.45 -5.33 1.91
N MET A 54 -1.12 -5.74 2.98
CA MET A 54 -0.70 -6.79 3.87
C MET A 54 -1.73 -7.92 3.94
N HIS A 55 -1.24 -9.15 4.00
CA HIS A 55 -2.04 -10.34 4.26
C HIS A 55 -1.29 -11.32 5.18
N GLN A 56 -2.01 -12.27 5.76
CA GLN A 56 -1.42 -13.41 6.45
C GLN A 56 -1.43 -14.62 5.51
N GLY A 57 -0.31 -15.31 5.39
CA GLY A 57 -0.20 -16.48 4.51
C GLY A 57 1.16 -17.14 4.55
N ASP A 58 1.34 -18.18 3.75
CA ASP A 58 2.59 -18.93 3.63
C ASP A 58 3.55 -18.31 2.61
N PHE A 59 4.72 -18.91 2.38
CA PHE A 59 5.76 -18.34 1.51
C PHE A 59 5.28 -18.02 0.08
N PHE A 60 4.35 -18.80 -0.46
CA PHE A 60 3.89 -18.70 -1.85
C PHE A 60 2.59 -17.89 -2.02
N THR A 61 2.18 -17.09 -1.04
CA THR A 61 0.94 -16.30 -1.10
C THR A 61 1.15 -14.84 -1.52
N TYR A 62 2.29 -14.52 -2.17
CA TYR A 62 2.68 -13.12 -2.44
C TYR A 62 1.74 -12.38 -3.42
N GLU A 63 0.90 -13.08 -4.19
CA GLU A 63 -0.14 -12.48 -5.03
C GLU A 63 -1.53 -12.49 -4.35
N ASN A 64 -1.65 -13.02 -3.13
CA ASN A 64 -2.95 -13.10 -2.47
C ASN A 64 -3.44 -11.71 -2.07
N PRO A 65 -4.75 -11.42 -2.25
CA PRO A 65 -5.37 -10.21 -1.74
C PRO A 65 -5.21 -10.05 -0.22
N GLY A 66 -5.02 -8.81 0.23
CA GLY A 66 -4.84 -8.45 1.64
C GLY A 66 -6.01 -7.67 2.23
N PRO A 67 -6.42 -7.93 3.48
CA PRO A 67 -7.49 -7.19 4.16
C PRO A 67 -7.00 -5.93 4.89
N GLU A 68 -5.69 -5.69 4.94
CA GLU A 68 -5.10 -4.58 5.68
C GLU A 68 -4.09 -3.83 4.83
N ILE A 69 -4.08 -2.50 4.99
CA ILE A 69 -3.08 -1.60 4.43
C ILE A 69 -2.37 -0.97 5.63
N TRP A 70 -1.06 -1.18 5.72
CA TRP A 70 -0.26 -0.64 6.81
C TRP A 70 0.45 0.62 6.35
N VAL A 71 0.34 1.68 7.15
CA VAL A 71 0.90 3.00 6.84
C VAL A 71 2.12 3.24 7.71
N TYR A 72 3.22 3.66 7.10
CA TYR A 72 4.49 3.98 7.75
C TYR A 72 4.86 5.42 7.48
N ASP A 73 5.28 6.11 8.53
CA ASP A 73 5.99 7.38 8.41
C ASP A 73 7.44 7.08 7.99
N LEU A 74 7.91 7.67 6.89
CA LEU A 74 9.26 7.42 6.38
C LEU A 74 10.35 8.16 7.15
N ALA A 75 10.02 9.27 7.82
CA ALA A 75 10.99 10.02 8.62
C ALA A 75 11.34 9.27 9.91
N THR A 76 10.34 8.66 10.57
CA THR A 76 10.53 7.89 11.80
C THR A 76 10.68 6.40 11.56
N GLN A 77 10.38 5.90 10.35
CA GLN A 77 10.41 4.48 9.97
C GLN A 77 9.52 3.60 10.86
N THR A 78 8.37 4.13 11.27
CA THR A 78 7.44 3.44 12.17
C THR A 78 6.07 3.28 11.53
N ARG A 79 5.40 2.16 11.82
CA ARG A 79 4.00 1.96 11.50
C ARG A 79 3.15 2.92 12.32
N ILE A 80 2.44 3.82 11.65
CA ILE A 80 1.56 4.83 12.26
C ILE A 80 0.09 4.43 12.20
N GLU A 81 -0.29 3.54 11.29
CA GLU A 81 -1.69 3.11 11.13
C GLU A 81 -1.82 1.71 10.51
N LYS A 82 -2.96 1.06 10.79
CA LYS A 82 -3.46 -0.12 10.08
C LYS A 82 -4.87 0.17 9.58
N ILE A 83 -5.03 0.35 8.29
CA ILE A 83 -6.32 0.56 7.63
C ILE A 83 -6.88 -0.80 7.25
N ARG A 84 -8.08 -1.14 7.74
CA ARG A 84 -8.77 -2.38 7.37
C ARG A 84 -9.72 -2.11 6.22
N THR A 85 -9.53 -2.83 5.11
CA THR A 85 -10.39 -2.70 3.94
C THR A 85 -11.73 -3.43 4.15
N ARG A 86 -12.79 -2.97 3.49
CA ARG A 86 -14.11 -3.64 3.50
C ARG A 86 -14.03 -5.01 2.82
N HIS A 87 -13.31 -5.07 1.71
CA HIS A 87 -12.99 -6.30 1.00
C HIS A 87 -11.48 -6.46 0.87
N SER A 88 -10.99 -7.70 0.90
CA SER A 88 -9.57 -7.95 0.62
C SER A 88 -9.22 -7.35 -0.74
N SER A 89 -8.16 -6.53 -0.75
CA SER A 89 -7.74 -5.79 -1.92
C SER A 89 -6.54 -6.47 -2.58
N ILE A 90 -6.41 -6.35 -3.90
CA ILE A 90 -5.29 -6.87 -4.67
C ILE A 90 -4.29 -5.78 -5.06
N SER A 91 -4.71 -4.51 -5.07
CA SER A 91 -3.89 -3.38 -5.53
C SER A 91 -4.30 -2.12 -4.82
N ILE A 92 -3.33 -1.23 -4.58
CA ILE A 92 -3.53 0.03 -3.89
C ILE A 92 -2.82 1.18 -4.61
N ALA A 93 -3.37 2.38 -4.52
CA ALA A 93 -2.71 3.63 -4.90
C ALA A 93 -3.24 4.79 -4.06
N VAL A 94 -2.46 5.86 -3.91
CA VAL A 94 -2.87 7.05 -3.16
C VAL A 94 -2.78 8.29 -4.04
N SER A 95 -3.78 9.17 -4.01
CA SER A 95 -3.68 10.48 -4.67
C SER A 95 -2.62 11.34 -3.97
N GLN A 96 -2.07 12.33 -4.67
CA GLN A 96 -0.96 13.16 -4.19
C GLN A 96 -1.39 14.58 -3.78
N ASP A 97 -2.70 14.85 -3.73
CA ASP A 97 -3.24 16.12 -3.27
C ASP A 97 -3.26 16.21 -1.73
N ASP A 98 -3.53 17.40 -1.18
CA ASP A 98 -3.48 17.65 0.27
C ASP A 98 -4.51 16.84 1.09
N ASN A 99 -5.57 16.33 0.45
CA ASN A 99 -6.63 15.51 1.04
C ASN A 99 -6.68 14.13 0.37
N PRO A 100 -5.63 13.32 0.55
CA PRO A 100 -5.40 12.15 -0.26
C PRO A 100 -6.48 11.09 -0.10
N LEU A 101 -6.86 10.52 -1.23
CA LEU A 101 -7.71 9.35 -1.33
C LEU A 101 -6.85 8.10 -1.48
N LEU A 102 -7.21 7.05 -0.75
CA LEU A 102 -6.64 5.72 -0.90
C LEU A 102 -7.57 4.88 -1.76
N TYR A 103 -7.07 4.50 -2.94
CA TYR A 103 -7.76 3.65 -3.90
C TYR A 103 -7.36 2.20 -3.70
N THR A 104 -8.33 1.28 -3.77
CA THR A 104 -8.06 -0.16 -3.75
C THR A 104 -8.85 -0.88 -4.84
N ILE A 105 -8.26 -1.90 -5.46
CA ILE A 105 -9.00 -2.84 -6.31
C ILE A 105 -9.30 -4.09 -5.46
N THR A 106 -10.55 -4.54 -5.46
CA THR A 106 -10.98 -5.73 -4.72
C THR A 106 -10.35 -7.01 -5.29
N GLY A 107 -10.17 -8.03 -4.46
CA GLY A 107 -9.50 -9.28 -4.80
C GLY A 107 -10.19 -10.12 -5.89
N ASP A 108 -11.47 -9.87 -6.13
CA ASP A 108 -12.27 -10.46 -7.22
C ASP A 108 -12.18 -9.65 -8.52
N LEU A 109 -11.38 -8.57 -8.55
CA LEU A 109 -11.12 -7.72 -9.71
C LEU A 109 -12.36 -7.02 -10.28
N SER A 110 -13.37 -6.79 -9.45
CA SER A 110 -14.65 -6.22 -9.89
C SER A 110 -14.84 -4.74 -9.57
N THR A 111 -14.21 -4.27 -8.48
CA THR A 111 -14.59 -3.02 -7.82
C THR A 111 -13.36 -2.20 -7.40
N LEU A 112 -13.46 -0.89 -7.58
CA LEU A 112 -12.55 0.13 -7.04
C LEU A 112 -13.21 0.66 -5.78
N GLU A 113 -12.61 0.46 -4.63
CA GLU A 113 -13.03 1.08 -3.38
C GLU A 113 -12.15 2.29 -3.08
N ILE A 114 -12.77 3.32 -2.51
CA ILE A 114 -12.13 4.61 -2.24
C ILE A 114 -12.30 4.92 -0.77
N TYR A 115 -11.17 5.20 -0.11
CA TYR A 115 -11.06 5.51 1.31
C TYR A 115 -10.44 6.90 1.49
N ASP A 116 -10.71 7.54 2.62
CA ASP A 116 -9.92 8.67 3.09
C ASP A 116 -8.56 8.13 3.58
N ALA A 117 -7.46 8.60 3.01
CA ALA A 117 -6.13 8.04 3.31
C ALA A 117 -5.54 8.52 4.65
N SER A 118 -6.21 9.43 5.35
CA SER A 118 -5.79 9.96 6.65
C SER A 118 -6.48 9.26 7.82
N THR A 119 -7.65 8.68 7.58
CA THR A 119 -8.51 8.08 8.61
C THR A 119 -8.84 6.61 8.33
N GLY A 120 -8.60 6.14 7.10
CA GLY A 120 -9.02 4.82 6.65
C GLY A 120 -10.54 4.68 6.47
N GLU A 121 -11.31 5.77 6.54
CA GLU A 121 -12.76 5.72 6.35
C GLU A 121 -13.12 5.35 4.91
N TYR A 122 -13.99 4.35 4.74
CA TYR A 122 -14.56 4.04 3.43
C TYR A 122 -15.49 5.16 2.97
N LEU A 123 -15.27 5.68 1.76
CA LEU A 123 -16.06 6.77 1.19
C LEU A 123 -17.08 6.27 0.17
N ARG A 124 -16.61 5.53 -0.84
CA ARG A 124 -17.44 5.08 -1.98
C ARG A 124 -16.74 3.96 -2.76
N SER A 125 -17.45 3.42 -3.75
CA SER A 125 -16.89 2.48 -4.71
C SER A 125 -17.37 2.76 -6.13
N ALA A 126 -16.64 2.24 -7.10
CA ALA A 126 -17.00 2.21 -8.51
C ALA A 126 -16.79 0.80 -9.07
N GLY A 127 -17.79 0.28 -9.78
CA GLY A 127 -17.72 -1.01 -10.47
C GLY A 127 -17.45 -0.85 -11.97
N GLU A 128 -17.73 -1.91 -12.73
CA GLU A 128 -17.70 -1.90 -14.21
C GLU A 128 -16.32 -1.51 -14.79
N LEU A 129 -15.25 -1.94 -14.14
CA LEU A 129 -13.85 -1.59 -14.44
C LEU A 129 -13.23 -2.41 -15.59
N GLY A 130 -14.06 -3.09 -16.37
CA GLY A 130 -13.61 -4.11 -17.33
C GLY A 130 -13.38 -5.47 -16.68
N ILE A 131 -12.48 -6.27 -17.25
CA ILE A 131 -12.36 -7.70 -16.95
C ILE A 131 -11.28 -8.00 -15.90
N THR A 132 -10.18 -7.22 -15.90
CA THR A 132 -9.02 -7.51 -15.05
C THR A 132 -8.27 -6.23 -14.70
N PRO A 133 -8.88 -5.29 -13.96
CA PRO A 133 -8.17 -4.13 -13.43
C PRO A 133 -7.17 -4.59 -12.37
N PHE A 134 -5.90 -4.16 -12.45
CA PHE A 134 -4.89 -4.43 -11.42
C PHE A 134 -3.84 -3.31 -11.27
N LEU A 135 -3.93 -2.26 -12.09
CA LEU A 135 -3.07 -1.08 -12.01
C LEU A 135 -3.95 0.15 -11.81
N ILE A 136 -3.61 0.94 -10.80
CA ILE A 136 -4.19 2.26 -10.55
C ILE A 136 -3.07 3.27 -10.71
N GLU A 137 -3.27 4.24 -11.61
CA GLU A 137 -2.39 5.38 -11.79
C GLU A 137 -3.15 6.65 -11.42
N PRO A 138 -2.97 7.19 -10.20
CA PRO A 138 -3.54 8.47 -9.83
C PRO A 138 -2.88 9.57 -10.67
N VAL A 139 -3.68 10.31 -11.44
CA VAL A 139 -3.18 11.44 -12.20
C VAL A 139 -3.08 12.65 -11.26
N PRO A 140 -1.92 13.31 -11.15
CA PRO A 140 -1.82 14.58 -10.45
C PRO A 140 -2.79 15.58 -11.08
N LEU A 141 -3.63 16.22 -10.26
CA LEU A 141 -4.47 17.31 -10.75
C LEU A 141 -3.56 18.52 -11.08
N PRO A 142 -3.83 19.24 -12.19
CA PRO A 142 -3.04 20.39 -12.62
C PRO A 142 -3.11 21.58 -11.65
#